data_AF-E7NC99-F1
#
_entry.id   AF-E7NC99-F1
#
_cell.length_a   1.000
_cell.length_b   1.000
_cell.length_c   1.000
_cell.angle_alpha   90.00
_cell.angle_beta   90.00
_cell.angle_gamma   90.00
#
_symmetry.space_group_name_H-M   'P 1'
#
loop_
_entity.id
_entity.type
_entity.pdbx_description
1 polymer ?
#
loop_
_entity_poly.entity_id
_entity_poly.type
_entity_poly.pdbx_seq_one_letter_code
_entity_poly.pdbx_strand_id
1 'polypeptide(L)'
;MRRGDHILYYSPKQEFRSRRPCQAITACGVVTGDEVYQYEMFPGFVPYRRDIEWQTPVREVPLDVLRTLPGWSEVAPKLRFGHVELLPELFQAIQEYMLSDGE
;
A
#
# COMPACT_ATOMS: atom_id res chain seq x y z
N MET A 1 12.59 -3.98 0.12
CA MET A 1 12.07 -3.44 -1.14
C MET A 1 13.20 -3.20 -2.11
N ARG A 2 13.22 -3.94 -3.22
CA ARG A 2 14.15 -3.87 -4.36
C ARG A 2 13.34 -3.73 -5.65
N ARG A 3 13.99 -3.45 -6.78
CA ARG A 3 13.32 -3.45 -8.09
C ARG A 3 12.58 -4.77 -8.30
N GLY A 4 11.35 -4.68 -8.78
CA GLY A 4 10.46 -5.83 -9.00
C GLY A 4 9.61 -6.22 -7.79
N ASP A 5 9.90 -5.71 -6.59
CA ASP A 5 9.01 -5.89 -5.45
C ASP A 5 7.71 -5.11 -5.69
N HIS A 6 6.59 -5.65 -5.19
CA HIS A 6 5.30 -4.99 -5.28
C HIS A 6 4.96 -4.29 -3.96
N ILE A 7 4.15 -3.24 -4.04
CA ILE A 7 3.68 -2.48 -2.88
C ILE A 7 2.17 -2.26 -2.95
N LEU A 8 1.52 -2.38 -1.79
CA LEU A 8 0.14 -1.99 -1.55
C LEU A 8 0.14 -0.79 -0.60
N TYR A 9 -0.74 0.19 -0.84
CA TYR A 9 -0.84 1.38 -0.01
C TYR A 9 -2.12 1.37 0.82
N TYR A 10 -1.97 1.35 2.14
CA TYR A 10 -3.09 1.46 3.07
C TYR A 10 -3.36 2.92 3.44
N SER A 11 -4.56 3.40 3.16
CA SER A 11 -5.01 4.74 3.52
C SER A 11 -5.86 4.68 4.80
N PRO A 12 -5.34 5.10 5.97
CA PRO A 12 -6.13 5.09 7.21
C PRO A 12 -7.24 6.15 7.20
N LYS A 13 -7.06 7.24 6.45
CA LYS A 13 -7.90 8.44 6.45
C LYS A 13 -8.04 8.95 5.01
N GLN A 14 -9.16 9.60 4.73
CA GLN A 14 -9.44 10.21 3.42
C GLN A 14 -8.42 11.31 3.07
N GLU A 15 -8.02 12.10 4.07
CA GLU A 15 -7.17 13.26 3.89
C GLU A 15 -6.20 13.42 5.06
N PHE A 16 -5.08 14.09 4.81
CA PHE A 16 -4.11 14.42 5.87
C PHE A 16 -4.77 15.27 6.96
N ARG A 17 -4.50 14.94 8.23
CA ARG A 17 -5.11 15.56 9.44
C ARG A 17 -6.62 15.39 9.60
N SER A 18 -7.32 14.79 8.64
CA SER A 18 -8.76 14.51 8.74
C SER A 18 -9.07 13.46 9.82
N ARG A 19 -10.33 13.43 10.26
CA ARG A 19 -10.92 12.37 11.09
C ARG A 19 -11.78 11.41 10.28
N ARG A 20 -12.04 11.70 9.00
CA ARG A 20 -12.84 10.85 8.11
C ARG A 20 -12.06 9.57 7.77
N PRO A 21 -12.55 8.38 8.14
CA PRO A 21 -11.87 7.13 7.83
C PRO A 21 -11.91 6.87 6.32
N CYS A 22 -10.80 6.36 5.79
CA CYS A 22 -10.77 5.67 4.49
C CYS A 22 -10.71 4.17 4.78
N GLN A 23 -9.66 3.75 5.52
CA GLN A 23 -9.47 2.38 5.98
C GLN A 23 -9.58 1.37 4.84
N ALA A 24 -8.77 1.57 3.80
CA ALA A 24 -8.75 0.72 2.63
C ALA A 24 -7.33 0.59 2.08
N ILE A 25 -7.07 -0.47 1.33
CA ILE A 25 -5.96 -0.49 0.38
C ILE A 25 -6.42 0.26 -0.87
N THR A 26 -5.72 1.33 -1.21
CA THR A 26 -6.17 2.31 -2.23
C THR A 26 -5.28 2.34 -3.47
N ALA A 27 -4.06 1.81 -3.38
CA ALA A 27 -3.12 1.77 -4.50
C ALA A 27 -2.28 0.50 -4.48
N CYS A 28 -1.88 0.07 -5.66
CA CYS A 28 -0.92 -1.00 -5.88
C CYS A 28 0.10 -0.57 -6.95
N GLY A 29 1.34 -1.05 -6.82
CA GLY A 29 2.40 -0.67 -7.74
C GLY A 29 3.61 -1.58 -7.63
N VAL A 30 4.56 -1.33 -8.53
CA VAL A 30 5.81 -2.08 -8.64
C VAL A 30 6.98 -1.14 -8.43
N VAL A 31 7.96 -1.58 -7.65
CA VAL A 31 9.21 -0.85 -7.47
C VAL A 31 10.02 -0.90 -8.76
N THR A 32 10.24 0.26 -9.37
CA THR A 32 11.03 0.38 -10.60
C THR A 32 12.40 1.01 -10.36
N GLY A 33 12.55 1.82 -9.31
CA GLY A 33 13.83 2.44 -8.97
C GLY A 33 14.88 1.42 -8.54
N ASP A 34 16.07 1.47 -9.14
CA ASP A 34 17.23 0.65 -8.76
C ASP A 34 17.79 1.09 -7.40
N GLU A 35 17.83 2.40 -7.17
CA GLU A 35 18.43 3.03 -6.01
C GLU A 35 17.39 3.65 -5.07
N VAL A 36 17.74 3.73 -3.79
CA VAL A 36 17.02 4.54 -2.80
C VAL A 36 17.74 5.88 -2.73
N TYR A 37 17.01 6.98 -2.94
CA TYR A 37 17.59 8.32 -3.02
C TYR A 37 16.93 9.28 -2.02
N GLN A 38 17.63 10.34 -1.67
CA GLN A 38 17.09 11.42 -0.83
C GLN A 38 16.60 12.57 -1.71
N TYR A 39 15.44 13.15 -1.39
CA TYR A 39 14.88 14.28 -2.14
C TYR A 39 14.26 15.31 -1.19
N GLU A 40 14.61 16.58 -1.36
CA GLU A 40 14.07 17.67 -0.54
C GLU A 40 12.62 17.96 -0.94
N MET A 41 11.67 17.53 -0.11
CA MET A 41 10.25 17.77 -0.39
C MET A 41 9.81 19.17 0.01
N PHE A 42 10.43 19.70 1.07
CA PHE A 42 10.23 21.02 1.65
C PHE A 42 11.54 21.44 2.32
N PRO A 43 11.80 22.74 2.56
CA PRO A 43 13.05 23.22 3.16
C PRO A 43 13.47 22.41 4.40
N GLY A 44 14.60 21.71 4.32
CA GLY A 44 15.16 20.90 5.40
C GLY A 44 14.50 19.53 5.62
N PHE A 45 13.53 19.12 4.81
CA PHE A 45 12.89 17.79 4.87
C PHE A 45 13.29 16.92 3.68
N VAL A 46 14.27 16.04 3.90
CA VAL A 46 14.94 15.25 2.84
C VAL A 46 14.85 13.74 3.10
N PRO A 47 13.64 13.14 3.06
CA PRO A 47 13.45 11.72 3.30
C PRO A 47 14.01 10.86 2.16
N TYR A 48 14.30 9.61 2.48
CA TYR A 48 14.58 8.58 1.48
C TYR A 48 13.31 8.26 0.68
N ARG A 49 13.49 8.04 -0.61
CA ARG A 49 12.47 7.77 -1.61
C ARG A 49 12.91 6.66 -2.55
N ARG A 50 11.92 6.10 -3.25
CA ARG A 50 12.12 5.11 -4.30
C ARG A 50 11.02 5.26 -5.35
N ASP A 51 11.37 4.99 -6.59
CA ASP A 51 10.42 5.10 -7.70
C ASP A 51 9.51 3.87 -7.75
N ILE A 52 8.21 4.15 -7.85
CA ILE A 52 7.14 3.16 -7.96
C ILE A 52 6.37 3.47 -9.25
N GLU A 53 6.18 2.45 -10.07
CA GLU A 53 5.21 2.48 -11.15
C GLU A 53 3.85 2.03 -10.60
N TRP A 54 2.90 2.96 -10.59
CA TRP A 54 1.57 2.72 -10.04
C TRP A 54 0.64 2.12 -11.10
N GLN A 55 -0.12 1.13 -10.68
CA GLN A 55 -1.19 0.55 -11.49
C GLN A 55 -2.48 1.36 -11.24
N THR A 56 -3.38 1.37 -12.21
CA THR A 56 -4.73 1.96 -12.03
C THR A 56 -5.65 0.87 -11.48
N PRO A 57 -5.99 0.89 -10.18
CA PRO A 57 -6.90 -0.11 -9.64
C PRO A 57 -8.32 0.10 -10.18
N VAL A 58 -9.03 -1.01 -10.39
CA VAL A 58 -10.47 -1.01 -10.69
C VAL A 58 -11.26 -0.57 -9.45
N ARG A 59 -10.82 -1.01 -8.26
CA ARG A 59 -11.47 -0.71 -6.98
C ARG A 59 -10.48 -0.72 -5.82
N GLU A 60 -10.83 0.01 -4.76
CA GLU A 60 -10.16 -0.06 -3.46
C GLU A 60 -10.58 -1.32 -2.70
N VAL A 61 -9.75 -1.81 -1.77
CA VAL A 61 -10.10 -2.93 -0.88
C VAL A 61 -10.46 -2.40 0.50
N PRO A 62 -11.75 -2.33 0.86
CA PRO A 62 -12.18 -1.78 2.14
C PRO A 62 -11.84 -2.71 3.33
N LEU A 63 -11.76 -2.14 4.53
CA LEU A 63 -11.35 -2.85 5.76
C LEU A 63 -12.22 -4.07 6.10
N ASP A 64 -13.50 -4.03 5.79
CA ASP A 64 -14.41 -5.16 5.98
C ASP A 64 -14.03 -6.36 5.11
N VAL A 65 -13.64 -6.14 3.84
CA VAL A 65 -13.08 -7.17 2.96
C VAL A 65 -11.73 -7.64 3.49
N LEU A 66 -10.83 -6.72 3.85
CA LEU A 66 -9.50 -7.10 4.38
C LEU A 66 -9.59 -8.00 5.61
N ARG A 67 -10.58 -7.76 6.49
CA ARG A 67 -10.82 -8.58 7.69
C ARG A 67 -11.25 -10.02 7.41
N THR A 68 -11.73 -10.33 6.21
CA THR A 68 -12.06 -11.71 5.82
C THR A 68 -10.86 -12.47 5.27
N LEU A 69 -9.78 -11.77 4.88
CA LEU A 69 -8.60 -12.39 4.28
C LEU A 69 -7.69 -13.03 5.35
N PRO A 70 -7.28 -14.30 5.18
CA PRO A 70 -6.31 -14.94 6.06
C PRO A 70 -5.01 -14.15 6.20
N GLY A 71 -4.49 -14.02 7.43
CA GLY A 71 -3.26 -13.29 7.73
C GLY A 71 -3.41 -11.78 7.96
N TRP A 72 -4.55 -11.16 7.59
CA TRP A 72 -4.74 -9.72 7.79
C TRP A 72 -4.66 -9.29 9.26
N SER A 73 -5.19 -10.11 10.18
CA SER A 73 -5.17 -9.84 11.62
C SER A 73 -3.75 -9.69 12.19
N GLU A 74 -2.76 -10.34 11.57
CA GLU A 74 -1.34 -10.25 11.96
C GLU A 74 -0.64 -9.02 11.37
N VAL A 75 -1.15 -8.53 10.24
CA VAL A 75 -0.62 -7.36 9.52
C VAL A 75 -1.18 -6.05 10.09
N ALA A 76 -2.47 -5.99 10.39
CA ALA A 76 -3.15 -4.75 10.77
C ALA A 76 -2.48 -3.99 11.95
N PRO A 77 -2.01 -4.66 13.03
CA PRO A 77 -1.30 -3.98 14.12
C PRO A 77 0.06 -3.38 13.71
N LYS A 78 0.66 -3.88 12.62
CA LYS A 78 1.99 -3.49 12.14
C LYS A 78 1.95 -2.28 11.20
N LEU A 79 0.80 -1.93 10.63
CA LEU A 79 0.63 -0.83 9.65
C LEU A 79 1.12 0.54 10.17
N ARG A 80 1.19 0.73 11.50
CA ARG A 80 1.72 1.96 12.11
C ARG A 80 3.24 2.11 12.08
N PHE A 81 3.97 1.06 11.67
CA PHE A 81 5.43 1.05 11.66
C PHE A 81 6.02 1.35 10.28
N GLY A 82 5.20 1.80 9.32
CA GLY A 82 5.63 2.07 7.96
C GLY A 82 5.47 0.84 7.08
N HIS A 83 6.55 0.39 6.45
CA HIS A 83 6.51 -0.77 5.55
C HIS A 83 6.44 -2.08 6.33
N VAL A 84 5.49 -2.94 5.94
CA VAL A 84 5.28 -4.26 6.51
C VAL A 84 5.29 -5.27 5.37
N GLU A 85 6.06 -6.34 5.52
CA GLU A 85 6.06 -7.44 4.57
C GLU A 85 4.78 -8.28 4.72
N LEU A 86 4.17 -8.64 3.60
CA LEU A 86 2.97 -9.47 3.55
C LEU A 86 3.31 -10.88 3.09
N LEU A 87 2.53 -11.85 3.55
CA LEU A 87 2.55 -13.19 2.96
C LEU A 87 2.13 -13.11 1.48
N PRO A 88 2.76 -13.89 0.58
CA PRO A 88 2.44 -13.85 -0.85
C PRO A 88 0.95 -14.05 -1.14
N GLU A 89 0.28 -14.97 -0.43
CA GLU A 89 -1.12 -15.32 -0.65
C GLU A 89 -2.06 -14.17 -0.26
N LEU A 90 -1.75 -13.47 0.84
CA LEU A 90 -2.51 -12.29 1.26
C LEU A 90 -2.29 -11.13 0.27
N PHE A 91 -1.06 -10.92 -0.17
CA PHE A 91 -0.74 -9.89 -1.17
C PHE A 91 -1.53 -10.13 -2.46
N GLN A 92 -1.48 -11.36 -2.97
CA GLN A 92 -2.14 -11.75 -4.21
C GLN A 92 -3.66 -11.58 -4.10
N ALA A 93 -4.28 -12.04 -3.02
CA ALA A 93 -5.73 -11.88 -2.82
C ALA A 93 -6.17 -10.41 -2.82
N ILE A 94 -5.38 -9.51 -2.20
CA ILE A 94 -5.68 -8.07 -2.21
C ILE A 94 -5.49 -7.51 -3.62
N GLN A 95 -4.38 -7.84 -4.29
CA GLN A 95 -4.08 -7.32 -5.63
C GLN A 95 -5.13 -7.77 -6.66
N GLU A 96 -5.52 -9.05 -6.64
CA GLU A 96 -6.58 -9.58 -7.51
C GLU A 96 -7.91 -8.88 -7.26
N TYR A 97 -8.26 -8.64 -6.00
CA TYR A 97 -9.46 -7.87 -5.68
C TYR A 97 -9.40 -6.46 -6.29
N MET A 98 -8.23 -5.79 -6.25
CA MET A 98 -8.08 -4.44 -6.78
C MET A 98 -8.13 -4.36 -8.32
N LEU A 99 -7.63 -5.38 -9.01
CA LEU A 99 -7.37 -5.33 -10.45
C LEU A 99 -8.39 -6.09 -11.31
N SER A 100 -9.11 -7.04 -10.74
CA SER A 100 -10.13 -7.80 -11.46
C SER A 100 -11.48 -7.07 -11.39
N ASP A 101 -12.13 -6.86 -12.53
CA ASP A 101 -13.58 -6.64 -12.58
C ASP A 101 -14.23 -7.95 -12.09
N GLY A 102 -14.99 -7.92 -11.01
CA GLY A 102 -15.62 -9.15 -10.50
C GLY A 102 -16.52 -9.76 -11.57
N GLU A 103 -16.29 -11.02 -11.93
CA GLU A 103 -17.32 -11.86 -12.59
C GLU A 103 -18.50 -12.11 -11.65
#